data_AF-A0A3B0ZCB4-F1
#
_entry.id   AF-A0A3B0ZCB4-F1
#
_cell.length_a   1.000
_cell.length_b   1.000
_cell.length_c   1.000
_cell.angle_alpha   90.00
_cell.angle_beta   90.00
_cell.angle_gamma   90.00
#
_symmetry.space_group_name_H-M   'P 1'
#
loop_
_entity.id
_entity.type
_entity.pdbx_description
1 polymer ?
#
loop_
_entity_poly.entity_id
_entity_poly.type
_entity_poly.pdbx_seq_one_letter_code
_entity_poly.pdbx_strand_id
1 'polypeptide(L)'
;MTGQYSTGRACPAKTLSYDDGYTLRPAASYFIGEPERPAYGNPVCEPARQLAKNIRLLRVTHGWSQETLAELAGLDRTFVGAIERAERNITLASAEKIAKAFGLSIVDLLTPCTVKQG
;
A
#
# COMPACT_ATOMS: atom_id res chain seq x y z
N MET A 1 28.39 -24.23 4.02
CA MET A 1 28.13 -22.92 4.65
C MET A 1 27.17 -22.17 3.73
N THR A 2 25.87 -22.43 3.88
CA THR A 2 24.83 -21.52 4.44
C THR A 2 24.61 -20.28 3.55
N GLY A 3 23.44 -20.03 2.96
CA GLY A 3 22.12 -20.62 3.17
C GLY A 3 21.17 -20.31 2.01
N GLN A 4 20.11 -21.11 1.95
CA GLN A 4 19.04 -21.05 0.98
C GLN A 4 18.13 -19.85 1.29
N TYR A 5 17.93 -18.94 0.34
CA TYR A 5 16.92 -17.88 0.46
C TYR A 5 15.54 -18.48 0.18
N SER A 6 14.90 -18.99 1.24
CA SER A 6 13.48 -19.32 1.26
C SER A 6 12.69 -18.05 1.53
N THR A 7 12.08 -17.45 0.50
CA THR A 7 11.08 -16.38 0.66
C THR A 7 9.69 -16.91 0.39
N GLY A 8 9.28 -17.90 1.19
CA GLY A 8 7.88 -18.24 1.38
C GLY A 8 7.42 -17.62 2.69
N ARG A 9 6.74 -16.46 2.64
CA ARG A 9 5.92 -15.99 3.75
C ARG A 9 4.69 -15.27 3.20
N ALA A 10 3.57 -15.97 3.28
CA ALA A 10 2.25 -15.46 2.97
C ALA A 10 1.83 -14.38 3.98
N CYS A 11 1.05 -13.41 3.52
CA CYS A 11 0.43 -12.40 4.36
C CYS A 11 -0.49 -13.08 5.40
N PRO A 12 -0.38 -12.77 6.71
CA PRO A 12 -1.25 -13.36 7.72
C PRO A 12 -2.65 -12.76 7.64
N ALA A 13 -3.61 -13.54 7.16
CA ALA A 13 -5.03 -13.22 7.21
C ALA A 13 -5.55 -13.35 8.65
N LYS A 14 -5.89 -12.23 9.29
CA LYS A 14 -6.72 -12.22 10.50
C LYS A 14 -7.83 -11.18 10.35
N THR A 15 -9.06 -11.68 10.37
CA THR A 15 -10.31 -10.95 10.28
C THR A 15 -10.47 -10.01 11.47
N LEU A 16 -10.58 -8.71 11.21
CA LEU A 16 -11.02 -7.69 12.16
C LEU A 16 -12.06 -6.82 11.47
N SER A 17 -13.23 -6.70 12.10
CA SER A 17 -14.37 -5.87 11.68
C SER A 17 -14.16 -4.41 12.11
N TYR A 18 -14.53 -3.45 11.25
CA TYR A 18 -14.45 -2.01 11.53
C TYR A 18 -15.74 -1.31 11.05
N ASP A 19 -16.32 -0.45 11.90
CA ASP A 19 -17.69 0.12 11.80
C ASP A 19 -17.78 1.40 10.95
N ASP A 20 -17.21 1.42 9.73
CA ASP A 20 -17.25 2.61 8.84
C ASP A 20 -17.97 2.36 7.50
N GLY A 21 -19.09 1.63 7.50
CA GLY A 21 -20.10 1.73 6.42
C GLY A 21 -19.71 1.24 5.02
N TYR A 22 -18.55 0.61 4.80
CA TYR A 22 -18.22 -0.05 3.55
C TYR A 22 -18.71 -1.50 3.56
N THR A 23 -19.76 -1.82 2.79
CA THR A 23 -20.26 -3.18 2.66
C THR A 23 -19.28 -4.06 1.88
N LEU A 24 -18.64 -5.00 2.58
CA LEU A 24 -17.89 -6.10 1.97
C LEU A 24 -18.88 -7.17 1.49
N ARG A 25 -18.96 -7.41 0.18
CA ARG A 25 -19.50 -8.67 -0.37
C ARG A 25 -18.40 -9.73 -0.33
N PRO A 26 -18.71 -11.02 -0.10
CA PRO A 26 -17.72 -12.03 0.24
C PRO A 26 -16.88 -12.48 -0.96
N ALA A 27 -15.58 -12.65 -0.69
CA ALA A 27 -14.59 -13.54 -1.32
C ALA A 27 -14.67 -13.82 -2.82
N ALA A 28 -13.86 -13.09 -3.60
CA ALA A 28 -13.02 -13.54 -4.73
C ALA A 28 -12.75 -12.31 -5.61
N SER A 29 -11.48 -12.01 -5.88
CA SER A 29 -10.97 -10.79 -6.54
C SER A 29 -11.06 -9.51 -5.68
N TYR A 30 -9.94 -9.13 -5.06
CA TYR A 30 -9.72 -7.73 -4.66
C TYR A 30 -9.65 -6.91 -5.94
N PHE A 31 -10.79 -6.41 -6.42
CA PHE A 31 -10.81 -5.35 -7.43
C PHE A 31 -10.41 -4.06 -6.70
N ILE A 32 -9.12 -3.82 -6.55
CA ILE A 32 -8.63 -2.49 -6.17
C ILE A 32 -8.94 -1.60 -7.36
N GLY A 33 -10.06 -0.89 -7.29
CA GLY A 33 -10.41 0.12 -8.28
C GLY A 33 -9.22 1.03 -8.52
N GLU A 34 -8.94 1.32 -9.80
CA GLU A 34 -7.92 2.29 -10.17
C GLU A 34 -8.20 3.60 -9.40
N PRO A 35 -7.18 4.23 -8.77
CA PRO A 35 -7.41 5.49 -8.09
C PRO A 35 -7.96 6.51 -9.10
N GLU A 36 -9.10 7.12 -8.78
CA GLU A 36 -9.65 8.21 -9.58
C GLU A 36 -8.59 9.30 -9.78
N ARG A 37 -8.48 9.79 -11.02
CA ARG A 37 -7.43 10.72 -11.44
C ARG A 37 -7.54 12.05 -10.67
N PRO A 38 -6.42 12.69 -10.31
CA PRO A 38 -6.47 14.01 -9.69
C PRO A 38 -7.10 15.05 -10.63
N ALA A 39 -7.99 15.87 -10.10
CA ALA A 39 -8.62 16.96 -10.82
C ALA A 39 -7.69 18.17 -11.07
N TYR A 40 -6.47 18.25 -10.51
CA TYR A 40 -5.51 19.34 -10.80
C TYR A 40 -4.06 18.95 -10.48
N GLY A 41 -3.11 19.37 -11.35
CA GLY A 41 -1.67 19.46 -11.07
C GLY A 41 -0.83 18.24 -11.46
N ASN A 42 -0.19 18.31 -12.64
CA ASN A 42 0.83 17.43 -13.25
C ASN A 42 0.64 15.89 -13.10
N PRO A 43 0.48 15.11 -14.18
CA PRO A 43 0.43 13.64 -14.06
C PRO A 43 1.66 13.14 -13.33
N VAL A 44 1.43 12.50 -12.18
CA VAL A 44 2.48 11.83 -11.42
C VAL A 44 3.03 10.70 -12.28
N CYS A 45 4.36 10.56 -12.30
CA CYS A 45 5.05 9.60 -13.18
C CYS A 45 4.63 8.15 -12.88
N GLU A 46 4.77 7.26 -13.87
CA GLU A 46 4.40 5.84 -13.76
C GLU A 46 4.94 5.16 -12.47
N PRO A 47 6.21 5.35 -12.04
CA PRO A 47 6.72 4.76 -10.80
C PRO A 47 5.95 5.19 -9.55
N ALA A 48 5.51 6.44 -9.49
CA ALA A 48 4.78 6.94 -8.33
C ALA A 48 3.32 6.45 -8.33
N ARG A 49 2.72 6.21 -9.50
CA ARG A 49 1.43 5.50 -9.59
C ARG A 49 1.55 4.05 -9.13
N GLN A 50 2.62 3.37 -9.54
CA GLN A 50 2.90 2.01 -9.09
C GLN A 50 3.10 1.95 -7.57
N LEU A 51 3.85 2.90 -7.03
CA LEU A 51 4.05 3.03 -5.60
C LEU A 51 2.74 3.24 -4.84
N ALA A 52 1.90 4.17 -5.31
CA ALA A 52 0.59 4.44 -4.73
C ALA A 52 -0.30 3.19 -4.68
N LYS A 53 -0.33 2.42 -5.78
CA LYS A 53 -1.04 1.13 -5.87
C LYS A 53 -0.51 0.12 -4.85
N ASN A 54 0.82 -0.02 -4.75
CA ASN A 54 1.45 -0.94 -3.81
C ASN A 54 1.13 -0.57 -2.35
N ILE A 55 1.25 0.71 -1.99
CA ILE A 55 0.92 1.19 -0.63
C ILE A 55 -0.54 0.90 -0.30
N ARG A 56 -1.46 1.21 -1.22
CA ARG A 56 -2.89 0.95 -1.04
C ARG A 56 -3.17 -0.54 -0.84
N LEU A 57 -2.57 -1.39 -1.67
CA LEU A 57 -2.71 -2.84 -1.57
C LEU A 57 -2.19 -3.35 -0.22
N LEU A 58 -0.95 -3.02 0.14
CA LEU A 58 -0.34 -3.44 1.41
C LEU A 58 -1.20 -3.00 2.59
N ARG A 59 -1.63 -1.73 2.63
CA ARG A 59 -2.48 -1.20 3.70
C ARG A 59 -3.79 -1.98 3.83
N VAL A 60 -4.47 -2.25 2.72
CA VAL A 60 -5.74 -3.02 2.73
C VAL A 60 -5.49 -4.47 3.15
N THR A 61 -4.42 -5.11 2.67
CA THR A 61 -4.09 -6.50 3.06
C THR A 61 -3.73 -6.65 4.54
N HIS A 62 -3.20 -5.59 5.15
CA HIS A 62 -2.94 -5.53 6.60
C HIS A 62 -4.17 -5.11 7.42
N GLY A 63 -5.28 -4.74 6.78
CA GLY A 63 -6.48 -4.24 7.47
C GLY A 63 -6.28 -2.89 8.14
N TRP A 64 -5.30 -2.09 7.70
CA TRP A 64 -4.99 -0.79 8.32
C TRP A 64 -5.88 0.31 7.74
N SER A 65 -6.30 1.25 8.58
CA SER A 65 -6.86 2.51 8.10
C SER A 65 -5.74 3.42 7.56
N GLN A 66 -6.10 4.50 6.85
CA GLN A 66 -5.10 5.50 6.44
C GLN A 66 -4.46 6.18 7.65
N GLU A 67 -5.22 6.38 8.74
CA GLU A 67 -4.70 6.92 10.00
C GLU A 67 -3.65 5.98 10.59
N THR A 68 -3.96 4.68 10.67
CA THR A 68 -3.03 3.67 11.21
C THR A 68 -1.72 3.63 10.42
N LEU A 69 -1.77 3.67 9.08
CA LEU A 69 -0.54 3.73 8.28
C LEU A 69 0.25 5.03 8.53
N ALA A 70 -0.46 6.16 8.67
CA ALA A 70 0.16 7.44 8.93
C ALA A 70 0.88 7.47 10.29
N GLU A 71 0.24 6.95 11.33
CA GLU A 71 0.83 6.78 12.66
C GLU A 71 2.08 5.89 12.62
N LEU A 72 1.97 4.70 12.02
CA LEU A 72 3.09 3.75 11.91
C LEU A 72 4.29 4.31 11.12
N ALA A 73 4.01 5.13 10.09
CA ALA A 73 5.04 5.75 9.27
C ALA A 73 5.54 7.10 9.84
N GLY A 74 4.91 7.64 10.90
CA GLY A 74 5.19 9.00 11.38
C GLY A 74 4.96 10.06 10.31
N LEU A 75 3.80 9.98 9.65
CA LEU A 75 3.32 10.87 8.57
C LEU A 75 1.93 11.41 8.90
N ASP A 76 1.48 12.41 8.15
CA ASP A 76 0.12 12.95 8.24
C ASP A 76 -0.88 12.06 7.46
N ARG A 77 -2.06 11.79 8.02
CA ARG A 77 -3.12 10.99 7.37
C ARG A 77 -3.53 11.55 6.01
N THR A 78 -3.71 12.86 5.89
CA THR A 78 -4.08 13.53 4.63
C THR A 78 -2.98 13.35 3.60
N PHE A 79 -1.72 13.42 4.04
CA PHE A 79 -0.57 13.11 3.19
C PHE A 79 -0.58 11.66 2.71
N VAL A 80 -0.81 10.67 3.59
CA VAL A 80 -0.98 9.26 3.19
C VAL A 80 -2.11 9.09 2.17
N GLY A 81 -3.25 9.75 2.37
CA GLY A 81 -4.36 9.73 1.41
C GLY A 81 -3.98 10.30 0.04
N ALA A 82 -3.24 11.41 0.01
CA ALA A 82 -2.76 12.01 -1.24
C ALA A 82 -1.73 11.12 -1.97
N ILE A 83 -0.93 10.35 -1.23
CA ILE A 83 0.00 9.37 -1.79
C ILE A 83 -0.76 8.23 -2.46
N GLU A 84 -1.73 7.63 -1.79
CA GLU A 84 -2.49 6.49 -2.34
C GLU A 84 -3.30 6.86 -3.60
N ARG A 85 -3.69 8.13 -3.75
CA ARG A 85 -4.33 8.65 -4.95
C ARG A 85 -3.36 9.13 -6.02
N ALA A 86 -2.04 9.03 -5.77
CA ALA A 86 -1.00 9.57 -6.64
C ALA A 86 -1.24 11.05 -7.01
N GLU A 87 -1.57 11.88 -6.02
CA GLU A 87 -1.77 13.34 -6.18
C GLU A 87 -0.52 14.15 -5.86
N ARG A 88 0.53 13.49 -5.34
CA ARG A 88 1.77 14.11 -4.90
C ARG A 88 2.96 13.24 -5.31
N ASN A 89 4.02 13.89 -5.77
CA ASN A 89 5.34 13.28 -5.82
C ASN A 89 5.90 13.20 -4.40
N ILE A 90 6.17 11.99 -3.92
CA ILE A 90 6.77 11.81 -2.61
C ILE A 90 8.30 11.89 -2.69
N THR A 91 8.92 12.27 -1.58
CA THR A 91 10.37 12.15 -1.42
C THR A 91 10.75 10.72 -1.06
N LEU A 92 12.00 10.34 -1.34
CA LEU A 92 12.53 9.04 -0.93
C LEU A 92 12.51 8.85 0.59
N ALA A 93 12.70 9.91 1.38
CA ALA A 93 12.63 9.84 2.84
C ALA A 93 11.22 9.45 3.33
N SER A 94 10.16 10.00 2.71
CA SER A 94 8.79 9.60 3.03
C SER A 94 8.50 8.18 2.55
N ALA A 95 9.03 7.79 1.39
CA ALA A 95 8.93 6.40 0.89
C ALA A 95 9.58 5.40 1.87
N GLU A 96 10.75 5.75 2.42
CA GLU A 96 11.48 4.94 3.40
C GLU A 96 10.68 4.75 4.70
N LYS A 97 10.05 5.82 5.20
CA LYS A 97 9.18 5.75 6.38
C LYS A 97 8.03 4.77 6.17
N ILE A 98 7.37 4.83 5.01
CA ILE A 98 6.29 3.92 4.66
C ILE A 98 6.81 2.48 4.52
N ALA A 99 7.96 2.29 3.87
CA ALA A 99 8.57 0.96 3.74
C ALA A 99 8.88 0.36 5.12
N LYS A 100 9.44 1.16 6.04
CA LYS A 100 9.72 0.75 7.43
C LYS A 100 8.45 0.41 8.20
N ALA A 101 7.34 1.13 7.99
CA ALA A 101 6.05 0.80 8.61
C ALA A 101 5.57 -0.61 8.22
N PHE A 102 5.87 -1.06 7.00
CA PHE A 102 5.59 -2.43 6.54
C PHE A 102 6.72 -3.44 6.81
N GLY A 103 7.86 -3.02 7.37
CA GLY A 103 9.05 -3.86 7.55
C GLY A 103 9.73 -4.26 6.24
N LEU A 104 9.61 -3.42 5.20
CA LEU A 104 10.11 -3.65 3.84
C LEU A 104 11.28 -2.74 3.49
N SER A 105 12.02 -3.08 2.44
CA SER A 105 12.92 -2.14 1.77
C SER A 105 12.14 -1.22 0.81
N ILE A 106 12.74 -0.08 0.42
CA ILE A 106 12.14 0.82 -0.60
C ILE A 106 11.96 0.09 -1.94
N VAL A 107 12.88 -0.81 -2.29
CA VAL A 107 12.81 -1.58 -3.54
C VAL A 107 11.62 -2.54 -3.51
N ASP A 108 11.38 -3.22 -2.38
CA ASP A 108 10.23 -4.10 -2.22
C ASP A 108 8.92 -3.29 -2.28
N LEU A 109 8.89 -2.11 -1.68
CA LEU A 109 7.74 -1.21 -1.72
C LEU A 109 7.39 -0.75 -3.15
N LEU A 110 8.39 -0.58 -4.02
CA LEU A 110 8.22 -0.19 -5.43
C LEU A 110 7.97 -1.37 -6.37
N THR A 111 8.34 -2.58 -5.97
CA THR A 111 8.17 -3.78 -6.79
C THR A 111 6.68 -4.08 -6.95
N PRO A 112 6.16 -4.25 -8.18
CA PRO A 112 4.76 -4.61 -8.37
C PRO A 112 4.43 -5.91 -7.64
N CYS A 113 3.44 -5.89 -6.75
CA CYS A 113 3.00 -7.09 -6.07
C CYS A 113 2.20 -7.96 -7.07
N THR A 114 2.86 -8.92 -7.72
CA THR A 114 2.19 -9.88 -8.60
C THR A 114 1.53 -10.97 -7.75
N VAL A 115 0.20 -10.97 -7.68
CA VAL A 115 -0.54 -12.11 -7.12
C VAL A 115 -0.41 -13.28 -8.10
N LYS A 116 0.25 -14.37 -7.71
CA LYS A 116 0.17 -15.63 -8.47
C LYS A 116 -1.26 -16.14 -8.33
N GLN A 117 -2.04 -16.07 -9.41
CA GLN A 117 -3.33 -16.74 -9.49
C GLN A 117 -3.04 -18.24 -9.46
N GLY A 118 -3.43 -18.88 -8.35
CA GLY A 118 -3.51 -20.33 -8.23
C GLY A 118 -4.88 -20.81 -8.68
#